data_AF-A0A7C2DMT9-F1
#
_entry.id   AF-A0A7C2DMT9-F1
#
_cell.length_a   1.000
_cell.length_b   1.000
_cell.length_c   1.000
_cell.angle_alpha   90.00
_cell.angle_beta   90.00
_cell.angle_gamma   90.00
#
_symmetry.space_group_name_H-M   'P 1'
#
loop_
_entity.id
_entity.type
_entity.pdbx_description
1 polymer ?
#
loop_
_entity_poly.entity_id
_entity_poly.type
_entity_poly.pdbx_seq_one_letter_code
_entity_poly.pdbx_strand_id
1 'polypeptide(L)' 'MWWHSIRAYTVVEVRQLLERAGLRLEAVYGSLGGGPYSIESEDAVFVASWRQPARRCAARSWGRSAA' A
#
# COMPACT_ATOMS: atom_id res chain seq x y z
N MET A 1 -30.39 8.89 -8.50
CA MET A 1 -29.65 9.29 -7.28
C MET A 1 -28.82 8.08 -6.87
N TRP A 2 -27.50 8.10 -7.09
CA TRP A 2 -26.63 6.94 -6.79
C TRP A 2 -26.28 6.97 -5.31
N TRP A 3 -26.86 6.06 -4.52
CA TRP A 3 -26.61 5.98 -3.09
C TRP A 3 -25.23 5.35 -2.87
N HIS A 4 -24.26 6.14 -2.42
CA HIS A 4 -22.94 5.64 -2.08
C HIS A 4 -23.00 5.15 -0.63
N SER A 5 -22.72 3.86 -0.41
CA SER A 5 -22.57 3.32 0.94
C SER A 5 -21.17 3.63 1.42
N ILE A 6 -21.06 4.43 2.49
CA ILE A 6 -19.79 4.75 3.14
C ILE A 6 -19.65 3.86 4.37
N ARG A 7 -18.51 3.18 4.49
CA ARG A 7 -18.11 2.44 5.69
C ARG A 7 -16.88 3.09 6.29
N ALA A 8 -16.96 3.41 7.59
CA ALA A 8 -15.80 3.83 8.35
C ALA A 8 -14.90 2.62 8.64
N TYR A 9 -13.59 2.82 8.48
CA TYR A 9 -12.56 1.86 8.86
C TYR A 9 -11.58 2.55 9.82
N THR A 10 -11.11 1.80 10.80
CA THR A 10 -10.00 2.22 11.64
C THR A 10 -8.67 2.11 10.88
N VAL A 11 -7.66 2.88 11.32
CA VAL A 11 -6.29 2.80 10.77
C VAL A 11 -5.73 1.37 10.82
N VAL A 12 -6.03 0.63 11.89
CA VAL A 12 -5.58 -0.76 12.07
C VAL A 12 -6.23 -1.69 11.04
N GLU A 13 -7.53 -1.52 10.77
CA GLU A 13 -8.22 -2.31 9.75
C GLU A 13 -7.68 -2.02 8.36
N VAL A 14 -7.47 -0.75 8.01
CA VAL A 14 -6.89 -0.37 6.70
C VAL A 14 -5.49 -0.96 6.55
N ARG A 15 -4.66 -0.91 7.60
CA ARG A 15 -3.34 -1.56 7.60
C ARG A 15 -3.45 -3.06 7.29
N GLN A 16 -4.35 -3.78 7.96
CA GLN A 16 -4.54 -5.21 7.72
C GLN A 16 -5.03 -5.49 6.29
N LEU A 17 -5.90 -4.63 5.74
CA LEU A 17 -6.37 -4.75 4.36
C LEU A 17 -5.22 -4.57 3.36
N LEU A 18 -4.36 -3.58 3.58
CA LEU A 18 -3.17 -3.35 2.74
C LEU A 18 -2.19 -4.53 2.81
N GLU A 19 -1.91 -5.03 4.02
CA GLU A 19 -1.03 -6.19 4.21
C GLU A 19 -1.57 -7.45 3.52
N ARG A 20 -2.88 -7.71 3.62
CA ARG A 20 -3.56 -8.83 2.92
C ARG A 20 -3.53 -8.66 1.40
N ALA A 21 -3.54 -7.43 0.90
CA ALA A 21 -3.40 -7.13 -0.51
C ALA A 21 -1.94 -7.23 -1.02
N GLY A 22 -0.97 -7.54 -0.15
CA GLY A 22 0.45 -7.63 -0.52
C GLY A 22 1.17 -6.27 -0.57
N LEU A 23 0.54 -5.22 -0.05
CA LEU A 23 1.15 -3.90 0.12
C LEU A 23 1.86 -3.83 1.48
N ARG A 24 2.91 -3.02 1.54
CA ARG A 24 3.54 -2.58 2.79
C ARG A 24 3.09 -1.15 3.05
N LEU A 25 2.50 -0.91 4.22
CA LEU A 25 2.22 0.45 4.68
C LEU A 25 3.54 1.13 5.07
N GLU A 26 3.83 2.28 4.45
CA GLU A 26 5.04 3.06 4.70
C GLU A 26 4.78 4.18 5.70
N ALA A 27 3.66 4.90 5.56
CA ALA A 27 3.31 6.03 6.42
C ALA A 27 1.79 6.28 6.47
N VAL A 28 1.35 6.94 7.54
CA VAL A 28 -0.02 7.45 7.72
C VAL A 28 0.06 8.91 8.17
N TYR A 29 -0.66 9.79 7.48
CA TYR A 29 -0.72 11.22 7.78
C TYR A 29 -2.13 11.63 8.17
N GLY A 30 -2.23 12.64 9.04
CA GLY A 30 -3.51 13.18 9.51
C GLY A 30 -4.12 14.26 8.61
N SER A 31 -3.50 14.52 7.46
CA SER A 31 -4.02 15.38 6.39
C SER A 31 -3.13 15.31 5.15
N LEU A 32 -3.59 15.88 4.03
CA LEU A 32 -2.76 16.10 2.84
C LEU A 32 -1.59 17.08 3.08
N GLY A 33 -1.58 17.80 4.19
CA GLY A 33 -0.46 18.66 4.59
C GLY A 33 0.78 17.89 5.06
N GLY A 34 0.71 16.55 5.16
CA GLY A 34 1.83 15.70 5.59
C GLY A 34 2.09 15.75 7.09
N GLY A 35 1.14 16.28 7.88
CA GLY A 35 1.22 16.28 9.33
C GLY A 35 1.13 14.85 9.92
N PRO A 36 1.74 14.60 11.08
CA PRO A 36 1.64 13.31 11.74
C PRO A 36 0.17 13.00 12.06
N TYR A 37 -0.24 11.75 11.87
CA TYR A 37 -1.56 11.29 12.26
C TYR A 37 -1.72 11.28 13.80
N SER A 38 -2.86 11.74 14.28
CA SER A 38 -3.23 11.75 15.70
C SER A 38 -4.70 11.31 15.89
N ILE A 39 -5.10 11.11 17.15
CA ILE A 39 -6.50 10.80 17.50
C ILE A 39 -7.47 11.93 17.14
N GLU A 40 -6.95 13.15 16.99
CA GLU A 40 -7.72 14.36 16.66
C GLU A 40 -7.80 14.60 15.15
N SER A 41 -7.13 13.77 14.33
CA SER A 41 -7.16 13.91 12.88
C SER A 41 -8.53 13.55 12.31
N GLU A 42 -9.10 14.44 11.50
CA GLU A 42 -10.39 14.23 10.83
C GLU A 42 -10.27 13.28 9.64
N ASP A 43 -9.12 13.28 8.98
CA ASP A 43 -8.79 12.41 7.86
C ASP A 43 -7.48 11.62 8.07
N ALA A 44 -7.36 10.52 7.34
CA ALA A 44 -6.17 9.67 7.35
C ALA A 44 -5.73 9.38 5.92
N VAL A 45 -4.50 9.76 5.59
CA VAL A 45 -3.88 9.54 4.28
C VAL A 45 -2.85 8.42 4.41
N PHE A 46 -3.08 7.32 3.69
CA PHE A 46 -2.24 6.13 3.75
C PHE A 46 -1.28 6.09 2.56
N VAL A 47 0.01 5.95 2.82
CA VAL A 47 1.03 5.73 1.79
C VAL A 47 1.51 4.29 1.88
N ALA A 48 1.30 3.53 0.81
CA ALA A 48 1.66 2.13 0.75
C ALA A 48 2.42 1.82 -0.55
N SER A 49 3.37 0.89 -0.46
CA SER A 49 4.16 0.40 -1.58
C SER A 49 3.86 -1.08 -1.81
N TRP A 50 3.97 -1.54 -3.06
CA TRP A 50 3.96 -2.99 -3.30
C TRP A 50 5.16 -3.60 -2.62
N ARG A 51 4.96 -4.67 -1.82
CA ARG A 51 6.10 -5.49 -1.42
C ARG A 51 6.75 -5.95 -2.70
N GLN A 52 7.99 -5.52 -2.96
CA GLN A 52 8.74 -6.01 -4.12
C GLN A 52 8.64 -7.54 -4.09
N PRO A 53 8.14 -8.20 -5.15
CA PRO A 53 8.38 -9.62 -5.26
C PRO A 53 9.90 -9.76 -5.20
N ALA A 54 10.41 -10.50 -4.21
CA ALA A 54 11.83 -10.76 -4.07
C ALA A 54 12.34 -11.07 -5.47
N ARG A 55 13.22 -10.21 -6.00
CA ARG A 55 13.69 -10.30 -7.38
C ARG A 55 14.14 -11.73 -7.58
N ARG A 56 13.32 -12.56 -8.22
CA ARG A 56 13.73 -13.84 -8.75
C ARG A 56 14.57 -13.44 -9.96
N CYS A 57 15.81 -13.08 -9.67
CA CYS A 57 16.93 -13.05 -10.58
C CYS A 57 17.16 -14.52 -10.99
N ALA A 58 16.16 -15.10 -11.65
CA ALA A 58 16.37 -16.25 -12.49
C ALA A 58 17.03 -15.67 -13.72
N ALA A 59 18.36 -15.54 -13.62
CA ALA A 59 19.26 -15.60 -14.73
C ALA A 59 18.93 -16.85 -15.55
N ARG A 60 17.90 -16.77 -16.39
CA ARG A 60 17.76 -17.68 -17.54
C ARG A 60 18.76 -17.14 -18.54
N SER A 61 19.98 -17.68 -18.44
CA SER A 61 20.96 -17.69 -19.51
C SER A 61 20.33 -18.33 -20.75
N TRP A 62 19.59 -17.54 -21.53
CA TRP A 62 19.25 -17.87 -22.91
C TRP A 62 20.22 -17.09 -23.77
N GLY A 63 21.41 -17.66 -23.90
CA GLY A 63 22.52 -17.11 -24.66
C GLY A 63 23.51 -18.21 -24.96
N ARG A 64 23.17 -19.04 -25.97
CA ARG A 64 24.09 -19.65 -26.96
C ARG A 64 23.28 -20.50 -27.95
N SER A 65 22.63 -19.81 -28.88
CA SER A 65 22.48 -20.26 -30.26
C SER A 65 23.17 -19.20 -31.12
N ALA A 66 24.40 -19.47 -31.55
CA ALA A 66 25.02 -18.91 -32.76
C ALA A 66 26.43 -19.52 -32.92
N ALA A 67 26.65 -20.07 -34.12
CA ALA A 67 27.87 -20.63 -34.70
C ALA A 67 28.26 -22.05 -34.27
#